data_AF-H9A9I9-F1
#
_entry.id   AF-H9A9I9-F1
#
_cell.length_a   1.000
_cell.length_b   1.000
_cell.length_c   1.000
_cell.angle_alpha   90.00
_cell.angle_beta   90.00
_cell.angle_gamma   90.00
#
_symmetry.space_group_name_H-M   'P 1'
#
loop_
_entity.id
_entity.type
_entity.pdbx_description
1 polymer ?
#
loop_
_entity_poly.entity_id
_entity_poly.type
_entity_poly.pdbx_seq_one_letter_code
_entity_poly.pdbx_strand_id
1 'polypeptide(L)'
;MKSMMIISFLFIMISILILMLNLLFSKKSSKDREKMTPFECGFDPLTNSRLPFSIQFFLISLMFLIFDIEIILLLPMIFFMKMKINLNIILMFITFLSILILSTYLEWLESNLNWVI
;
A
#
# COMPACT_ATOMS: atom_id res chain seq x y z
N MET A 1 12.91 6.46 23.03
CA MET A 1 13.61 5.65 22.00
C MET A 1 13.91 4.24 22.46
N LYS A 2 14.63 4.01 23.58
CA LYS A 2 14.90 2.65 24.09
C LYS A 2 13.63 1.81 24.33
N SER A 3 12.59 2.40 24.93
CA SER A 3 11.31 1.70 25.15
C SER A 3 10.62 1.27 23.85
N MET A 4 10.60 2.13 22.83
CA MET A 4 10.01 1.80 21.52
C MET A 4 10.77 0.68 20.80
N MET A 5 12.10 0.68 20.88
CA MET A 5 12.91 -0.43 20.35
C MET A 5 12.62 -1.74 21.07
N ILE A 6 12.51 -1.72 22.41
CA ILE A 6 12.18 -2.91 23.20
C ILE A 6 10.80 -3.46 22.81
N ILE A 7 9.79 -2.60 22.65
CA ILE A 7 8.44 -3.01 22.25
C ILE A 7 8.44 -3.63 20.85
N SER A 8 9.14 -3.04 19.88
CA SER A 8 9.24 -3.61 18.52
C SER A 8 9.91 -4.99 18.51
N PHE A 9 10.95 -5.17 19.32
CA PHE A 9 11.65 -6.44 19.44
C PHE A 9 10.77 -7.51 20.09
N LEU A 10 10.00 -7.15 21.12
CA LEU A 10 9.04 -8.05 21.75
C LEU A 10 8.00 -8.56 20.75
N PHE A 11 7.43 -7.71 19.90
CA PHE A 11 6.46 -8.17 18.89
C PHE A 11 7.06 -9.17 17.90
N ILE A 12 8.28 -8.93 17.42
CA ILE A 12 8.97 -9.86 16.53
C ILE A 12 9.20 -11.19 17.24
N MET A 13 9.70 -11.16 18.48
CA MET A 13 9.97 -12.39 19.25
C MET A 13 8.69 -13.20 19.51
N ILE A 14 7.57 -12.53 19.83
CA ILE A 14 6.28 -13.19 20.03
C ILE A 14 5.81 -13.85 18.72
N SER A 15 5.92 -13.17 17.58
CA SER A 15 5.51 -13.74 16.28
C SER A 15 6.32 -14.99 15.91
N ILE A 16 7.63 -14.98 16.20
CA ILE A 16 8.52 -16.12 15.96
C ILE A 16 8.18 -17.27 16.91
N LEU A 17 7.96 -16.99 18.19
CA LEU A 17 7.55 -18.02 19.16
C LEU A 17 6.26 -18.72 18.74
N ILE A 18 5.24 -17.96 18.30
CA ILE A 18 3.98 -18.53 17.82
C ILE A 18 4.22 -19.41 16.58
N LEU A 19 5.04 -18.95 15.63
CA LEU A 19 5.40 -19.75 14.44
C LEU A 19 6.11 -21.06 14.83
N MET A 20 7.07 -20.99 15.76
CA MET A 20 7.82 -22.16 16.22
C MET A 20 6.92 -23.15 16.96
N LEU A 21 6.03 -22.67 17.83
CA LEU A 21 5.03 -23.50 18.48
C LEU A 21 4.14 -24.18 17.45
N ASN A 22 3.64 -23.44 16.45
CA ASN A 22 2.83 -24.03 15.38
C ASN A 22 3.61 -25.12 14.63
N LEU A 23 4.86 -24.87 14.24
CA LEU A 23 5.68 -25.88 13.54
C LEU A 23 5.94 -27.14 14.38
N LEU A 24 6.13 -26.99 15.70
CA LEU A 24 6.37 -28.11 16.63
C LEU A 24 5.10 -28.92 16.92
N PHE A 25 3.96 -28.25 17.13
CA PHE A 25 2.69 -28.91 17.47
C PHE A 25 1.87 -29.32 16.24
N SER A 26 2.17 -28.78 15.05
CA SER A 26 1.44 -29.12 13.83
C SER A 26 1.65 -30.59 13.46
N LYS A 27 0.54 -31.33 13.36
CA LYS A 27 0.54 -32.67 12.77
C LYS A 27 0.65 -32.53 11.26
N LYS A 28 1.86 -32.40 10.74
CA LYS A 28 2.11 -32.42 9.29
C LYS A 28 1.75 -33.81 8.77
N SER A 29 0.71 -33.90 7.94
CA SER A 29 0.47 -35.11 7.16
C SER A 29 1.65 -35.33 6.20
N SER A 30 1.81 -36.57 5.70
CA SER A 30 2.65 -36.83 4.53
C SER A 30 2.40 -35.76 3.45
N LYS A 31 3.45 -35.42 2.71
CA LYS A 31 3.38 -34.47 1.59
C LYS A 31 2.55 -35.11 0.47
N ASP A 32 1.24 -35.03 0.60
CA ASP A 32 0.30 -35.51 -0.40
C ASP A 32 0.25 -34.50 -1.53
N ARG A 33 0.51 -34.93 -2.78
CA ARG A 33 0.58 -34.05 -3.96
C ARG A 33 -0.68 -33.18 -4.10
N GLU A 34 -1.86 -33.74 -3.87
CA GLU A 34 -3.15 -33.04 -3.99
C GLU A 34 -3.34 -31.93 -2.96
N LYS A 35 -2.70 -32.03 -1.78
CA LYS A 35 -2.71 -30.93 -0.79
C LYS A 35 -1.71 -29.83 -1.14
N MET A 36 -0.76 -30.12 -2.02
CA MET A 36 0.29 -29.18 -2.45
C MET A 36 -0.07 -28.47 -3.78
N THR A 37 -1.12 -28.93 -4.48
CA THR A 37 -1.65 -28.27 -5.69
C THR A 37 -2.56 -27.09 -5.33
N PRO A 38 -2.61 -26.04 -6.15
CA PRO A 38 -3.52 -24.92 -5.94
C PRO A 38 -4.98 -25.38 -6.03
N PHE A 39 -5.84 -24.81 -5.18
CA PHE A 39 -7.25 -25.14 -5.15
C PHE A 39 -8.03 -24.34 -6.19
N GLU A 40 -8.58 -25.00 -7.21
CA GLU A 40 -9.48 -24.40 -8.21
C GLU A 40 -10.82 -25.16 -8.21
N CYS A 41 -11.54 -25.08 -7.08
CA CYS A 41 -12.82 -25.77 -6.87
C CYS A 41 -12.76 -27.31 -7.05
N GLY A 42 -11.60 -27.92 -6.78
CA GLY A 42 -11.37 -29.36 -6.94
C GLY A 42 -10.94 -29.79 -8.35
N PHE A 43 -10.69 -28.83 -9.25
CA PHE A 43 -10.11 -29.08 -10.57
C PHE A 43 -8.63 -28.74 -10.61
N ASP A 44 -7.91 -29.37 -11.53
CA ASP A 44 -6.55 -28.99 -11.86
C ASP A 44 -6.56 -27.63 -12.59
N PRO A 45 -5.60 -26.74 -12.27
CA PRO A 45 -5.59 -25.41 -12.85
C PRO A 45 -5.39 -25.45 -14.37
N LEU A 46 -6.32 -24.84 -15.10
CA LEU A 46 -6.29 -24.79 -16.57
C LEU A 46 -5.24 -23.80 -17.09
N THR A 47 -4.95 -22.76 -16.30
CA THR A 47 -3.99 -21.70 -16.63
C THR A 47 -3.10 -21.38 -15.44
N ASN A 48 -1.93 -20.81 -15.71
CA ASN A 48 -1.08 -20.30 -14.65
C ASN A 48 -1.77 -19.15 -13.90
N SER A 49 -1.50 -19.03 -12.61
CA SER A 49 -2.04 -17.97 -11.75
C SER A 49 -1.60 -16.55 -12.16
N ARG A 50 -0.61 -16.41 -13.03
CA ARG A 50 -0.12 -15.12 -13.57
C ARG A 50 -0.82 -14.81 -14.88
N LEU A 51 -2.08 -14.40 -14.78
CA LEU A 51 -2.85 -13.90 -15.92
C LEU A 51 -2.49 -12.44 -16.19
N PRO A 52 -2.59 -11.98 -17.46
CA PRO A 52 -2.51 -10.55 -17.76
C PRO A 52 -3.63 -9.84 -16.99
N PHE A 53 -3.23 -8.88 -16.16
CA PHE A 53 -4.13 -8.13 -15.30
C PHE A 53 -4.63 -6.87 -16.01
N SER A 54 -5.74 -6.30 -15.55
CA SER A 54 -6.30 -5.12 -16.21
C SER A 54 -5.38 -3.90 -16.01
N ILE A 55 -5.19 -3.15 -17.09
CA ILE A 55 -4.35 -1.93 -17.12
C ILE A 55 -4.89 -0.86 -16.17
N GLN A 56 -6.21 -0.87 -15.93
CA GLN A 56 -6.87 0.10 -15.05
C GLN A 56 -6.35 0.01 -13.60
N PHE A 57 -6.18 -1.20 -13.06
CA PHE A 57 -5.61 -1.34 -11.72
C PHE A 57 -4.14 -0.89 -11.63
N PHE A 58 -3.38 -1.08 -12.72
CA PHE A 58 -2.01 -0.58 -12.79
C PHE A 58 -2.00 0.96 -12.75
N LEU A 59 -2.88 1.62 -13.50
CA LEU A 59 -3.03 3.08 -13.49
C LEU A 59 -3.39 3.62 -12.10
N ILE A 60 -4.32 2.95 -11.39
CA ILE A 60 -4.68 3.32 -10.01
C ILE A 60 -3.45 3.23 -9.08
N SER A 61 -2.64 2.17 -9.22
CA SER A 61 -1.43 1.97 -8.40
C SER A 61 -0.37 3.04 -8.66
N LEU A 62 -0.21 3.43 -9.94
CA LEU A 62 0.72 4.48 -10.35
C LEU A 62 0.25 5.85 -9.83
N MET A 63 -1.06 6.10 -9.88
CA MET A 63 -1.64 7.32 -9.31
C MET A 63 -1.44 7.43 -7.81
N PHE A 64 -1.68 6.35 -7.07
CA PHE A 64 -1.40 6.31 -5.64
C PHE A 64 0.05 6.69 -5.32
N LEU A 65 1.02 6.22 -6.11
CA LEU A 65 2.43 6.55 -5.92
C LEU A 65 2.72 8.04 -6.13
N ILE A 66 2.11 8.66 -7.14
CA ILE A 66 2.27 10.10 -7.40
C ILE A 66 1.66 10.91 -6.24
N PHE A 67 0.43 10.56 -5.81
CA PHE A 67 -0.22 11.23 -4.69
C PHE A 67 0.57 11.11 -3.37
N ASP A 68 1.23 9.98 -3.12
CA ASP A 68 2.06 9.80 -1.93
C ASP A 68 3.28 10.75 -1.93
N ILE A 69 3.91 10.94 -3.10
CA ILE A 69 5.00 11.92 -3.29
C ILE A 69 4.49 13.35 -3.06
N GLU A 70 3.31 13.68 -3.56
CA GLU A 70 2.70 15.00 -3.38
C GLU A 70 2.40 15.32 -1.90
N ILE A 71 1.95 14.32 -1.13
CA ILE A 71 1.73 14.45 0.32
C ILE A 71 3.05 14.67 1.06
N ILE A 72 4.12 13.96 0.67
CA ILE A 72 5.46 14.16 1.24
C ILE A 72 5.93 15.61 1.01
N LEU A 73 5.69 16.16 -0.19
CA LEU A 73 6.01 17.56 -0.51
C LEU A 73 5.17 18.57 0.30
N LEU A 74 3.97 18.19 0.73
CA LEU A 74 3.10 19.03 1.55
C LEU A 74 3.55 19.09 3.02
N LEU A 75 4.18 18.04 3.54
CA LEU A 75 4.53 17.91 4.96
C LEU A 75 5.47 19.01 5.52
N PRO A 76 6.52 19.47 4.79
CA PRO A 76 7.35 20.58 5.21
C PRO A 76 6.59 21.89 5.48
N MET A 77 5.45 22.10 4.81
CA MET A 77 4.64 23.32 4.99
C MET A 77 4.09 23.46 6.41
N ILE A 78 3.80 22.35 7.08
CA ILE A 78 3.35 22.34 8.47
C ILE A 78 4.43 22.92 9.40
N PHE A 79 5.70 22.67 9.10
CA PHE A 79 6.81 23.23 9.88
C PHE A 79 6.99 24.73 9.59
N PHE A 80 6.86 25.16 8.33
CA PHE A 80 6.97 26.58 7.96
C PHE A 80 5.87 27.44 8.61
N MET A 81 4.64 26.92 8.69
CA MET A 81 3.52 27.61 9.37
C MET A 81 3.77 27.82 10.87
N LYS A 82 4.55 26.95 11.53
CA LYS A 82 4.86 27.08 12.97
C LYS A 82 5.95 28.10 13.27
N MET A 83 6.87 28.35 12.34
CA MET A 83 8.04 29.20 12.59
C MET A 83 7.72 30.69 12.37
N LYS A 84 7.42 31.08 11.13
CA LYS A 84 7.00 32.44 10.76
C LYS A 84 6.13 32.37 9.53
N ILE A 85 4.88 32.79 9.69
CA ILE A 85 3.96 32.93 8.57
C ILE A 85 4.32 34.20 7.79
N ASN A 86 4.70 34.02 6.53
CA ASN A 86 4.88 35.10 5.57
C ASN A 86 3.82 34.95 4.47
N LEU A 87 3.35 36.07 3.90
CA LEU A 87 2.40 36.08 2.78
C LEU A 87 2.89 35.21 1.61
N ASN A 88 4.19 35.22 1.33
CA ASN A 88 4.78 34.40 0.26
C ASN A 88 4.63 32.90 0.52
N ILE A 89 4.75 32.45 1.78
CA ILE A 89 4.61 31.03 2.15
C ILE A 89 3.15 30.59 2.01
N ILE A 90 2.21 31.44 2.42
CA ILE A 90 0.77 31.20 2.24
C ILE A 90 0.44 31.12 0.75
N LEU A 91 0.96 32.03 -0.08
CA LEU A 91 0.70 32.06 -1.51
C LEU A 91 1.26 30.81 -2.21
N MET A 92 2.48 30.40 -1.87
CA MET A 92 3.09 29.14 -2.34
C MET A 92 2.24 27.92 -1.96
N PHE A 93 1.68 27.89 -0.74
CA PHE A 93 0.83 26.80 -0.30
C PHE A 93 -0.50 26.73 -1.05
N ILE A 94 -1.16 27.88 -1.24
CA ILE A 94 -2.43 27.96 -1.97
C ILE A 94 -2.23 27.56 -3.44
N THR A 95 -1.16 28.05 -4.08
CA THR A 95 -0.85 27.70 -5.46
C THR A 95 -0.54 26.20 -5.60
N PHE A 96 0.22 25.62 -4.68
CA PHE A 96 0.48 24.18 -4.67
C PHE A 96 -0.80 23.35 -4.49
N LEU A 97 -1.66 23.69 -3.53
CA LEU A 97 -2.96 23.02 -3.34
C LEU A 97 -3.87 23.16 -4.56
N SER A 98 -3.91 24.33 -5.20
CA SER A 98 -4.74 24.51 -6.41
C SER A 98 -4.29 23.61 -7.56
N ILE A 99 -2.99 23.37 -7.70
CA ILE A 99 -2.45 22.48 -8.73
C ILE A 99 -2.86 21.03 -8.45
N LEU A 100 -2.78 20.58 -7.18
CA LEU A 100 -3.21 19.24 -6.78
C LEU A 100 -4.71 19.00 -7.01
N ILE A 101 -5.54 20.00 -6.73
CA ILE A 101 -6.99 19.89 -6.97
C ILE A 101 -7.28 19.89 -8.48
N LEU A 102 -6.53 20.65 -9.27
CA LEU A 102 -6.70 20.67 -10.72
C LEU A 102 -6.27 19.34 -11.35
N SER A 103 -5.14 18.75 -10.94
CA SER A 103 -4.66 17.47 -11.49
C SER A 103 -5.64 16.34 -11.22
N THR A 104 -6.10 16.20 -9.97
CA THR A 104 -7.13 15.21 -9.58
C THR A 104 -8.43 15.39 -10.36
N TYR A 105 -8.84 16.64 -10.59
CA TYR A 105 -10.05 16.93 -11.37
C TYR A 105 -9.91 16.52 -12.84
N LEU A 106 -8.75 16.77 -13.46
CA LEU A 106 -8.48 16.36 -14.84
C LEU A 106 -8.51 14.83 -14.98
N GLU A 107 -7.89 14.11 -14.05
CA GLU A 107 -7.91 12.63 -14.05
C GLU A 107 -9.31 12.05 -13.90
N TRP A 108 -10.14 12.70 -13.09
CA TRP A 108 -11.53 12.28 -12.93
C TRP A 108 -12.34 12.44 -14.22
N LEU A 109 -12.10 13.52 -14.97
CA LEU A 109 -12.74 13.74 -16.27
C LEU A 109 -12.33 12.70 -17.32
N GLU A 110 -11.09 12.19 -17.27
CA GLU A 110 -10.61 11.17 -18.21
C GLU A 110 -11.24 9.78 -17.99
N SER A 111 -12.07 9.60 -16.97
CA SER A 111 -12.74 8.33 -16.64
C SER A 111 -11.79 7.14 -16.41
N ASN A 112 -10.49 7.38 -16.29
CA ASN A 112 -9.48 6.35 -15.96
C ASN A 112 -9.71 5.71 -14.58
N LEU A 113 -10.53 6.38 -13.75
CA LEU A 113 -10.97 5.91 -12.43
C LEU A 113 -12.27 5.10 -12.46
N ASN A 114 -12.99 5.07 -13.59
CA ASN A 114 -14.23 4.32 -13.70
C ASN A 114 -13.91 2.84 -13.93
N TRP A 115 -14.43 2.03 -13.03
CA TRP A 115 -14.33 0.59 -13.14
C TRP A 115 -15.31 0.15 -14.22
N VAL A 116 -14.79 -0.47 -15.28
CA VAL A 116 -15.64 -1.27 -16.16
C VAL A 116 -15.91 -2.56 -15.40
N ILE A 117 -17.15 -2.73 -14.97
CA ILE A 117 -17.64 -3.98 -14.36
C ILE A 117 -17.63 -5.08 -15.42
#